data_AF-A0A973PKT0-F1
#
_entry.id   AF-A0A973PKT0-F1
#
_cell.length_a   1.000
_cell.length_b   1.000
_cell.length_c   1.000
_cell.angle_alpha   90.00
_cell.angle_beta   90.00
_cell.angle_gamma   90.00
#
_symmetry.space_group_name_H-M   'P 1'
#
loop_
_entity.id
_entity.type
_entity.pdbx_description
1 polymer ?
#
loop_
_entity_poly.entity_id
_entity_poly.type
_entity_poly.pdbx_seq_one_letter_code
_entity_poly.pdbx_strand_id
1 'polypeptide(L)' 'MTVLIDPPNWPGPRGLMWSHLVSDSSLEELHAFAERLGVPGRAFDRDHYDVPETVHSRAVSLGA' A
#
# COMPACT_ATOMS: atom_id res chain seq x y z
N MET A 1 -8.78 -11.68 6.95
CA MET A 1 -8.39 -10.27 7.05
C MET A 1 -6.89 -10.26 6.86
N THR A 2 -6.52 -9.91 5.64
CA THR A 2 -5.15 -9.92 5.17
C THR A 2 -4.99 -8.65 4.34
N VAL A 3 -3.96 -7.88 4.67
CA VAL A 3 -3.51 -6.81 3.80
C VAL A 3 -2.64 -7.46 2.72
N LEU A 4 -2.84 -7.08 1.47
CA LEU A 4 -2.09 -7.59 0.32
C LEU A 4 -1.39 -6.42 -0.35
N ILE A 5 -0.16 -6.63 -0.79
CA ILE A 5 0.58 -5.70 -1.65
C ILE A 5 1.01 -6.40 -2.93
N ASP A 6 0.81 -5.76 -4.08
CA ASP A 6 1.34 -6.25 -5.35
C ASP A 6 2.80 -5.83 -5.57
N PRO A 7 3.57 -6.54 -6.42
CA PRO A 7 4.90 -6.10 -6.80
C PRO A 7 4.87 -4.71 -7.43
N PRO A 8 5.90 -3.87 -7.24
CA PRO A 8 5.94 -2.53 -7.80
C PRO A 8 6.06 -2.59 -9.32
N ASN A 9 4.93 -2.52 -10.01
CA ASN A 9 4.82 -2.72 -11.45
C ASN A 9 4.06 -1.59 -12.16
N TRP A 10 3.52 -0.63 -11.40
CA TRP A 10 2.78 0.49 -11.95
C TRP A 10 3.69 1.71 -12.17
N PRO A 11 3.85 2.20 -13.41
CA PRO A 11 4.78 3.27 -13.71
C PRO A 11 4.27 4.62 -13.21
N GLY A 12 5.04 5.25 -12.33
CA GLY A 12 4.79 6.60 -11.83
C GLY A 12 5.78 7.65 -12.34
N PRO A 13 5.66 8.90 -11.84
CA PRO A 13 6.53 9.99 -12.25
C PRO A 13 8.01 9.70 -11.97
N ARG A 14 8.89 10.15 -12.86
CA ARG A 14 10.36 10.06 -12.72
C ARG A 14 10.89 8.62 -12.59
N GLY A 15 10.18 7.65 -13.17
CA GLY A 15 10.60 6.24 -13.19
C GLY A 15 10.38 5.49 -11.87
N LEU A 16 9.70 6.11 -10.90
CA LEU A 16 9.32 5.44 -9.66
C LEU A 16 8.20 4.45 -9.96
N MET A 17 8.38 3.19 -9.55
CA MET A 17 7.31 2.20 -9.63
C MET A 17 6.42 2.27 -8.39
N TRP A 18 5.15 1.90 -8.57
CA TRP A 18 4.13 1.92 -7.54
C TRP A 18 3.49 0.54 -7.39
N SER A 19 3.02 0.30 -6.18
CA SER A 19 2.23 -0.85 -5.76
C SER A 19 0.90 -0.37 -5.22
N HIS A 20 -0.10 -1.25 -5.25
CA HIS A 20 -1.39 -1.10 -4.61
C HIS A 20 -1.43 -1.95 -3.34
N LEU A 21 -1.84 -1.33 -2.25
CA LEU A 21 -2.08 -1.97 -0.98
C LEU A 21 -3.60 -2.06 -0.75
N VAL A 22 -4.10 -3.28 -0.52
CA VAL A 22 -5.54 -3.56 -0.34
C VAL A 22 -5.78 -4.40 0.91
N SER A 23 -7.01 -4.38 1.42
CA SER A 23 -7.48 -5.41 2.36
C SER A 23 -8.52 -6.28 1.66
N ASP A 24 -8.49 -7.58 1.91
CA ASP A 24 -9.45 -8.55 1.37
C ASP A 24 -10.85 -8.45 2.02
N SER A 25 -11.01 -7.64 3.07
CA SER A 25 -12.21 -7.70 3.92
C SER A 25 -12.59 -6.41 4.67
N SER A 26 -11.70 -5.42 4.83
CA SER A 26 -12.02 -4.19 5.57
C SER A 26 -11.16 -2.98 5.22
N LEU A 27 -11.82 -1.84 4.93
CA LEU A 27 -11.13 -0.55 4.80
C LEU A 27 -10.53 -0.06 6.13
N GLU A 28 -11.15 -0.38 7.27
CA GLU A 28 -10.62 -0.02 8.59
C GLU A 28 -9.28 -0.71 8.85
N GLU A 29 -9.17 -1.99 8.50
CA GLU A 29 -7.91 -2.73 8.55
C GLU A 29 -6.86 -2.09 7.63
N LEU A 30 -7.26 -1.77 6.40
CA LEU A 30 -6.38 -1.15 5.42
C LEU A 30 -5.84 0.21 5.92
N HIS A 31 -6.69 1.06 6.48
CA HIS A 31 -6.29 2.36 7.03
C HIS A 31 -5.34 2.20 8.22
N ALA A 32 -5.64 1.28 9.14
CA ALA A 32 -4.78 1.02 10.30
C ALA A 32 -3.41 0.46 9.88
N PHE A 33 -3.36 -0.39 8.85
CA PHE A 33 -2.10 -0.89 8.32
C PHE A 33 -1.30 0.22 7.62
N ALA A 34 -1.96 1.05 6.80
CA ALA A 34 -1.31 2.18 6.12
C ALA A 34 -0.71 3.19 7.12
N GLU A 35 -1.40 3.46 8.22
CA GLU A 35 -0.87 4.29 9.32
C GLU A 35 0.39 3.69 9.94
N ARG A 36 0.38 2.38 10.25
CA ARG A 36 1.57 1.66 10.78
C ARG A 36 2.73 1.63 9.77
N LEU A 37 2.43 1.56 8.48
CA LEU A 37 3.41 1.63 7.40
C LEU A 37 3.97 3.06 7.22
N GLY A 38 3.28 4.09 7.75
CA GLY A 38 3.63 5.50 7.59
C GLY A 38 3.21 6.08 6.24
N VAL A 39 2.24 5.46 5.57
CA VAL A 39 1.67 5.94 4.32
C VAL A 39 0.62 7.02 4.64
N PRO A 40 0.67 8.19 4.00
CA PRO A 40 -0.27 9.26 4.30
C PRO A 40 -1.68 8.92 3.80
N GLY A 41 -2.71 9.32 4.55
CA GLY A 41 -4.11 9.09 4.18
C GLY A 41 -4.52 9.60 2.78
N ARG A 42 -3.85 10.63 2.26
CA ARG A 42 -4.08 11.14 0.89
C ARG A 42 -3.69 10.17 -0.24
N ALA A 43 -2.95 9.10 0.09
CA ALA A 43 -2.58 8.07 -0.86
C ALA A 43 -3.68 7.00 -1.01
N PHE A 44 -4.76 7.09 -0.23
CA PHE A 44 -5.94 6.26 -0.40
C PHE A 44 -6.76 6.73 -1.60
N ASP A 45 -7.07 5.82 -2.51
CA ASP A 45 -8.02 6.03 -3.60
C ASP A 45 -9.11 4.95 -3.60
N ARG A 46 -10.30 5.33 -3.10
CA ARG A 46 -11.56 4.56 -3.02
C ARG A 46 -11.51 3.24 -2.23
N ASP A 47 -10.61 2.34 -2.58
CA ASP A 47 -10.53 0.97 -2.07
C ASP A 47 -9.09 0.48 -1.80
N HIS A 48 -8.08 1.24 -2.21
CA HIS A 48 -6.67 0.88 -2.06
C HIS A 48 -5.80 2.07 -1.67
N TYR A 49 -4.56 1.79 -1.25
CA TYR A 49 -3.51 2.81 -1.17
C TYR A 49 -2.50 2.63 -2.30
N ASP A 50 -2.19 3.72 -2.98
CA ASP A 50 -1.03 3.80 -3.87
C ASP A 50 0.24 4.04 -3.06
N VAL A 51 1.19 3.10 -3.14
CA VAL A 51 2.44 3.18 -2.39
C VAL A 51 3.66 3.07 -3.32
N PRO A 52 4.70 3.89 -3.13
CA PRO A 52 5.89 3.81 -3.98
C PRO A 52 6.73 2.56 -3.66
N GLU A 53 7.48 2.06 -4.63
CA GLU A 53 8.35 0.88 -4.49
C GLU A 53 9.28 0.94 -3.27
N THR A 54 9.66 2.15 -2.84
CA THR A 54 10.50 2.42 -1.67
C THR A 54 9.91 1.95 -0.34
N VAL A 55 8.59 1.76 -0.24
CA VAL A 55 7.93 1.26 0.98
C VAL A 55 7.48 -0.20 0.88
N HIS A 56 7.60 -0.83 -0.30
CA HIS A 56 7.14 -2.19 -0.54
C HIS A 56 7.79 -3.21 0.40
N SER A 57 9.12 -3.18 0.56
CA SER A 57 9.83 -4.12 1.46
C SER A 57 9.40 -4.00 2.92
N ARG A 58 9.06 -2.78 3.37
CA ARG A 58 8.53 -2.53 4.71
C ARG A 58 7.10 -3.05 4.85
N ALA A 59 6.25 -2.89 3.82
CA ALA A 59 4.90 -3.45 3.82
C ALA A 59 4.94 -4.98 3.98
N VAL A 60 5.76 -5.67 3.18
CA VAL A 60 5.96 -7.13 3.28
C VAL A 60 6.47 -7.52 4.67
N SER A 61 7.43 -6.77 5.22
CA SER A 61 7.96 -7.04 6.57
C SER A 61 6.93 -6.83 7.68
N LEU A 62 5.88 -6.02 7.45
CA LEU A 62 4.76 -5.81 8.36
C LEU A 62 3.64 -6.84 8.18
N GLY A 63 3.77 -7.77 7.22
CA GLY A 63 2.83 -8.86 6.98
C GLY A 63 1.78 -8.58 5.91
N ALA A 64 2.03 -7.62 5.01
CA ALA A 64 1.31 -7.52 3.75
C ALA A 64 1.82 -8.54 2.71
#